data_AF-A0A2D6MA57-F1
#
_entry.id   AF-A0A2D6MA57-F1
#
_cell.length_a   1.000
_cell.length_b   1.000
_cell.length_c   1.000
_cell.angle_alpha   90.00
_cell.angle_beta   90.00
_cell.angle_gamma   90.00
#
_symmetry.space_group_name_H-M   'P 1'
#
loop_
_entity.id
_entity.type
_entity.pdbx_description
1 polymer ?
#
loop_
_entity_poly.entity_id
_entity_poly.type
_entity_poly.pdbx_seq_one_letter_code
_entity_poly.pdbx_strand_id
1 'polypeptide(L)'
;MILGLDISTSCTGWCIINDSGSLVSMGFISLKKVDGMYDKASRISSELLLLFKEHKIHKILIEENLQAFRPGFSSAKTLMTLARFNGVISYICYDKFNIKPDYINVNVARKSVGLKLDRKSEKTTKEQVLEWVSSKVPEHSWSTRVIKSGPRKGVTVINEGCFDSADAYVIASAYVQMNM
;
A
#
# COMPACT_ATOMS: atom_id res chain seq x y z
N MET A 1 4.09 15.76 -7.02
CA MET A 1 4.16 14.66 -6.03
C MET A 1 3.45 13.45 -6.61
N ILE A 2 3.96 12.27 -6.29
CA ILE A 2 3.51 10.98 -6.81
C ILE A 2 2.92 10.18 -5.66
N LEU A 3 1.68 9.69 -5.81
CA LEU A 3 0.97 8.87 -4.83
C LEU A 3 1.01 7.40 -5.25
N GLY A 4 1.54 6.52 -4.41
CA GLY A 4 1.41 5.07 -4.52
C GLY A 4 0.34 4.54 -3.56
N LEU A 5 -0.42 3.54 -3.99
CA LEU A 5 -1.49 2.90 -3.22
C LEU A 5 -1.37 1.37 -3.28
N ASP A 6 -1.47 0.73 -2.11
CA ASP A 6 -1.73 -0.70 -1.95
C ASP A 6 -3.16 -0.87 -1.41
N ILE A 7 -4.09 -1.31 -2.27
CA ILE A 7 -5.52 -1.29 -2.01
C ILE A 7 -6.03 -2.67 -1.61
N SER A 8 -6.51 -2.78 -0.37
CA SER A 8 -7.22 -3.96 0.13
C SER A 8 -8.48 -3.58 0.92
N THR A 9 -9.38 -4.54 1.09
CA THR A 9 -10.65 -4.35 1.79
C THR A 9 -10.52 -4.24 3.32
N SER A 10 -9.36 -4.56 3.89
CA SER A 10 -9.10 -4.45 5.34
C SER A 10 -8.21 -3.28 5.71
N CYS A 11 -7.33 -2.87 4.79
CA CYS A 11 -6.36 -1.82 4.99
C CYS A 11 -5.95 -1.31 3.61
N THR A 12 -5.74 0.00 3.46
CA THR A 12 -5.16 0.58 2.24
C THR A 12 -3.92 1.35 2.63
N GLY A 13 -2.76 0.89 2.16
CA GLY A 13 -1.49 1.58 2.32
C GLY A 13 -1.37 2.73 1.31
N TRP A 14 -0.76 3.82 1.72
CA TRP A 14 -0.47 4.95 0.83
C TRP A 14 0.92 5.50 1.09
N CYS A 15 1.57 6.00 0.03
CA CYS A 15 2.85 6.65 0.10
C CYS A 15 2.90 7.81 -0.89
N ILE A 16 3.44 8.95 -0.47
CA ILE A 16 3.70 10.12 -1.30
C ILE A 16 5.20 10.33 -1.38
N ILE A 17 5.71 10.37 -2.59
CA ILE A 17 7.09 10.74 -2.90
C ILE A 17 7.13 11.99 -3.79
N ASN A 18 8.24 12.70 -3.78
CA ASN A 18 8.50 13.75 -4.75
C ASN A 18 9.01 13.15 -6.08
N ASP A 19 9.18 14.00 -7.09
CA ASP A 19 9.62 13.57 -8.42
C ASP A 19 11.08 13.08 -8.46
N SER A 20 11.89 13.37 -7.42
CA SER A 20 13.23 12.80 -7.24
C SER A 20 13.23 11.46 -6.51
N GLY A 21 12.07 10.92 -6.14
CA GLY A 21 11.93 9.65 -5.43
C GLY A 21 12.11 9.71 -3.91
N SER A 22 12.26 10.91 -3.32
CA SER A 22 12.37 11.09 -1.88
C SER A 22 10.99 10.99 -1.21
N LEU A 23 10.95 10.32 -0.05
CA LEU A 23 9.73 10.20 0.76
C LEU A 23 9.26 11.57 1.24
N VAL A 24 7.98 11.87 1.02
CA VAL A 24 7.29 13.06 1.57
C VAL A 24 6.45 12.65 2.78
N SER A 25 5.61 11.63 2.62
CA SER A 25 4.75 11.12 3.68
C SER A 25 4.26 9.72 3.33
N MET A 26 3.95 8.88 4.32
CA MET A 26 3.29 7.60 4.09
C MET A 26 2.44 7.21 5.29
N GLY A 27 1.48 6.33 5.06
CA GLY A 27 0.58 5.88 6.09
C GLY A 27 -0.38 4.81 5.58
N PHE A 28 -1.43 4.55 6.35
CA PHE A 28 -2.42 3.54 6.00
C PHE A 28 -3.80 3.95 6.50
N ILE A 29 -4.82 3.44 5.82
CA ILE A 29 -6.23 3.62 6.16
C ILE A 29 -6.77 2.26 6.60
N SER A 30 -7.01 2.10 7.90
CA SER A 30 -7.61 0.87 8.43
C SER A 30 -9.11 0.83 8.14
N LEU A 31 -9.56 -0.26 7.52
CA LEU A 31 -10.95 -0.50 7.13
C LEU A 31 -11.59 -1.64 7.92
N LYS A 32 -10.86 -2.21 8.89
CA LYS A 32 -11.32 -3.37 9.69
C LYS A 32 -12.59 -3.08 10.52
N LYS A 33 -12.87 -1.81 10.81
CA LYS A 33 -14.03 -1.35 11.59
C LYS A 33 -15.07 -0.62 10.73
N VAL A 34 -14.95 -0.71 9.41
CA VAL A 34 -15.89 -0.11 8.46
C VAL A 34 -16.59 -1.26 7.77
N ASP A 35 -17.92 -1.27 7.80
CA ASP A 35 -18.72 -2.34 7.22
C ASP A 35 -19.14 -1.97 5.79
N GLY A 36 -19.30 -2.99 4.93
CA GLY A 36 -19.73 -2.77 3.55
C GLY A 36 -18.64 -2.21 2.62
N MET A 37 -18.77 -2.51 1.32
CA MET A 37 -17.81 -2.07 0.31
C MET A 37 -17.88 -0.57 0.05
N TYR A 38 -19.08 0.00 0.04
CA TYR A 38 -19.30 1.41 -0.29
C TYR A 38 -18.84 2.34 0.82
N ASP A 39 -19.08 2.01 2.09
CA ASP A 39 -18.61 2.85 3.21
C ASP A 39 -17.08 2.79 3.33
N LYS A 40 -16.47 1.64 3.04
CA LYS A 40 -15.01 1.53 2.91
C LYS A 40 -14.46 2.41 1.79
N ALA A 41 -15.12 2.41 0.63
CA ALA A 41 -14.74 3.26 -0.49
C ALA A 41 -14.91 4.75 -0.16
N SER A 42 -16.00 5.12 0.51
CA SER A 42 -16.26 6.48 1.00
C SER A 42 -15.20 6.94 2.00
N ARG A 43 -14.80 6.05 2.93
CA ARG A 43 -13.71 6.31 3.87
C ARG A 43 -12.40 6.57 3.15
N ILE A 44 -12.00 5.71 2.21
CA ILE A 44 -10.78 5.93 1.41
C ILE A 44 -10.89 7.25 0.64
N SER A 45 -12.02 7.53 0.00
CA SER A 45 -12.23 8.77 -0.76
C SER A 45 -12.02 10.03 0.09
N SER A 46 -12.46 10.00 1.34
CA SER A 46 -12.32 11.14 2.27
C SER A 46 -10.86 11.34 2.68
N GLU A 47 -10.14 10.26 2.98
CA GLU A 47 -8.70 10.31 3.33
C GLU A 47 -7.86 10.77 2.12
N LEU A 48 -8.14 10.25 0.92
CA LEU A 48 -7.48 10.70 -0.31
C LEU A 48 -7.73 12.20 -0.55
N LEU A 49 -8.95 12.69 -0.33
CA LEU A 49 -9.24 14.12 -0.48
C LEU A 49 -8.38 14.99 0.47
N LEU A 50 -8.09 14.52 1.69
CA LEU A 50 -7.19 15.22 2.60
C LEU A 50 -5.75 15.24 2.06
N LEU A 51 -5.25 14.09 1.60
CA LEU A 51 -3.92 13.99 0.98
C LEU A 51 -3.78 14.93 -0.23
N PHE A 52 -4.81 15.01 -1.08
CA PHE A 52 -4.82 15.89 -2.24
C PHE A 52 -4.90 17.39 -1.90
N LYS A 53 -5.42 17.75 -0.71
CA LYS A 53 -5.41 19.12 -0.21
C LYS A 53 -4.04 19.52 0.33
N GLU A 54 -3.37 18.59 1.00
CA GLU A 54 -2.06 18.81 1.64
C GLU A 54 -0.89 18.73 0.64
N HIS A 55 -1.08 17.98 -0.45
CA HIS A 55 -0.03 17.64 -1.39
C HIS A 55 -0.43 17.93 -2.83
N LYS A 56 0.49 18.50 -3.61
CA LYS A 56 0.32 18.71 -5.07
C LYS A 56 0.55 17.40 -5.82
N ILE A 57 -0.38 16.46 -5.66
CA ILE A 57 -0.34 15.14 -6.29
C ILE A 57 -0.75 15.30 -7.76
N HIS A 58 0.12 14.86 -8.67
CA HIS A 58 -0.13 14.90 -10.13
C HIS A 58 -0.14 13.50 -10.76
N LYS A 59 0.22 12.46 -9.99
CA LYS A 59 0.33 11.09 -10.45
C LYS A 59 -0.15 10.12 -9.37
N ILE A 60 -0.94 9.10 -9.78
CA ILE A 60 -1.44 8.03 -8.91
C ILE A 60 -1.00 6.69 -9.48
N LEU A 61 -0.43 5.85 -8.61
CA LEU A 61 0.08 4.51 -8.91
C LEU A 61 -0.65 3.51 -8.00
N ILE A 62 -1.13 2.42 -8.56
CA ILE A 62 -1.88 1.38 -7.83
C ILE A 62 -1.20 0.03 -8.07
N GLU A 63 -1.07 -0.79 -7.01
CA GLU A 63 -0.66 -2.19 -7.17
C GLU A 63 -1.68 -2.97 -8.01
N GLU A 64 -1.19 -3.71 -9.01
CA GLU A 64 -2.04 -4.62 -9.80
C GLU A 64 -2.60 -5.77 -8.98
N ASN A 65 -3.87 -6.10 -9.22
CA ASN A 65 -4.50 -7.28 -8.62
C ASN A 65 -3.81 -8.58 -9.08
N LEU A 66 -3.75 -9.57 -8.18
CA LEU A 66 -3.30 -10.91 -8.53
C LEU A 66 -4.24 -11.56 -9.56
N GLN A 67 -3.72 -11.88 -10.75
CA GLN A 67 -4.50 -12.46 -11.86
C GLN A 67 -4.49 -14.00 -11.89
N ALA A 68 -3.95 -14.68 -10.86
CA ALA A 68 -3.75 -16.12 -10.87
C ALA A 68 -4.77 -16.87 -9.98
N PHE A 69 -5.58 -17.73 -10.58
CA PHE A 69 -6.40 -18.73 -9.87
C PHE A 69 -5.60 -20.03 -9.74
N ARG A 70 -5.04 -20.31 -8.56
CA ARG A 70 -4.25 -21.52 -8.32
C ARG A 70 -4.64 -22.16 -6.98
N PRO A 71 -4.68 -23.51 -6.89
CA PRO A 71 -4.87 -24.20 -5.62
C PRO A 71 -3.81 -23.76 -4.58
N GLY A 72 -4.23 -23.56 -3.33
CA GLY A 72 -3.34 -23.14 -2.24
C GLY A 72 -3.16 -21.61 -2.08
N PHE A 73 -3.80 -20.80 -2.92
CA PHE A 73 -3.83 -19.33 -2.79
C PHE A 73 -5.19 -18.83 -2.26
N SER A 74 -5.35 -17.50 -2.19
CA SER A 74 -6.64 -16.86 -1.88
C SER A 74 -7.78 -17.43 -2.71
N SER A 75 -8.94 -17.60 -2.07
CA SER A 75 -10.14 -18.10 -2.76
C SER A 75 -10.53 -17.22 -3.94
N ALA A 76 -11.16 -17.80 -4.97
CA ALA A 76 -11.67 -17.04 -6.11
C ALA A 76 -12.59 -15.88 -5.67
N LYS A 77 -13.41 -16.12 -4.62
CA LYS A 77 -14.25 -15.08 -4.00
C LYS A 77 -13.41 -13.92 -3.48
N THR A 78 -12.35 -14.20 -2.73
CA THR A 78 -11.44 -13.17 -2.19
C THR A 78 -10.77 -12.38 -3.30
N LEU A 79 -10.26 -13.05 -4.34
CA LEU A 79 -9.62 -12.40 -5.49
C LEU A 79 -10.58 -11.47 -6.24
N MET A 80 -11.81 -11.93 -6.50
CA MET A 80 -12.84 -11.10 -7.14
C MET A 80 -13.26 -9.91 -6.25
N THR A 81 -13.34 -10.11 -4.92
CA THR A 81 -13.65 -9.03 -3.99
C THR A 81 -12.56 -7.96 -3.99
N LEU A 82 -11.29 -8.35 -3.95
CA LEU A 82 -10.15 -7.42 -4.01
C LEU A 82 -10.11 -6.69 -5.36
N ALA A 83 -10.23 -7.41 -6.48
CA ALA A 83 -10.23 -6.80 -7.81
C ALA A 83 -11.38 -5.82 -8.02
N ARG A 84 -12.60 -6.17 -7.56
CA ARG A 84 -13.75 -5.25 -7.60
C ARG A 84 -13.48 -4.00 -6.76
N PHE A 85 -12.96 -4.17 -5.54
CA PHE A 85 -12.71 -3.05 -4.65
C PHE A 85 -11.61 -2.13 -5.20
N ASN A 86 -10.51 -2.70 -5.70
CA ASN A 86 -9.44 -1.98 -6.37
C ASN A 86 -9.98 -1.18 -7.57
N GLY A 87 -10.86 -1.76 -8.40
CA GLY A 87 -11.54 -1.05 -9.48
C GLY A 87 -12.41 0.13 -9.01
N VAL A 88 -13.16 -0.04 -7.91
CA VAL A 88 -13.97 1.05 -7.32
C VAL A 88 -13.08 2.21 -6.87
N ILE A 89 -11.99 1.93 -6.16
CA ILE A 89 -11.06 2.99 -5.70
C ILE A 89 -10.37 3.66 -6.88
N SER A 90 -9.97 2.89 -7.89
CA SER A 90 -9.36 3.43 -9.10
C SER A 90 -10.30 4.37 -9.86
N TYR A 91 -11.59 4.02 -9.95
CA TYR A 91 -12.60 4.91 -10.50
C TYR A 91 -12.77 6.18 -9.66
N ILE A 92 -12.81 6.08 -8.33
CA ILE A 92 -12.88 7.23 -7.43
C ILE A 92 -11.68 8.17 -7.63
N CYS A 93 -10.47 7.62 -7.78
CA CYS A 93 -9.29 8.41 -8.06
C CYS A 93 -9.45 9.24 -9.36
N TYR A 94 -9.95 8.62 -10.42
CA TYR A 94 -10.22 9.30 -11.68
C TYR A 94 -11.35 10.35 -11.55
N ASP A 95 -12.49 9.97 -10.99
CA ASP A 95 -13.69 10.82 -10.83
C ASP A 95 -13.41 12.07 -9.98
N LYS A 96 -12.71 11.91 -8.85
CA LYS A 96 -12.51 13.00 -7.88
C LYS A 96 -11.34 13.90 -8.20
N PHE A 97 -10.27 13.35 -8.78
CA PHE A 97 -9.01 14.07 -8.94
C PHE A 97 -8.65 14.32 -10.40
N ASN A 98 -9.44 13.81 -11.35
CA ASN A 98 -9.17 13.87 -12.79
C ASN A 98 -7.76 13.36 -13.16
N ILE A 99 -7.25 12.41 -12.39
CA ILE A 99 -5.97 11.74 -12.61
C ILE A 99 -6.24 10.27 -12.83
N LYS A 100 -5.90 9.78 -14.03
CA LYS A 100 -5.98 8.36 -14.35
C LYS A 100 -4.90 7.60 -13.58
N PRO A 101 -5.25 6.62 -12.72
CA PRO A 101 -4.25 5.78 -12.06
C PRO A 101 -3.55 4.87 -13.07
N ASP A 102 -2.24 4.71 -12.90
CA ASP A 102 -1.48 3.67 -13.57
C ASP A 102 -1.27 2.48 -12.63
N TYR A 103 -1.28 1.28 -13.20
CA TYR A 103 -1.09 0.07 -12.44
C TYR A 103 0.33 -0.46 -12.59
N ILE A 104 0.91 -0.93 -11.48
CA ILE A 104 2.24 -1.56 -11.49
C ILE A 104 2.15 -2.96 -10.91
N ASN A 105 2.68 -3.92 -11.65
CA ASN A 105 2.84 -5.28 -11.15
C ASN A 105 3.81 -5.33 -9.97
N VAL A 106 3.42 -5.99 -8.88
CA VAL A 106 4.27 -6.11 -7.68
C VAL A 106 5.66 -6.67 -7.96
N ASN A 107 5.81 -7.64 -8.88
CA ASN A 107 7.13 -8.20 -9.19
C ASN A 107 7.98 -7.24 -10.01
N VAL A 108 7.35 -6.47 -10.91
CA VAL A 108 8.02 -5.43 -11.69
C VAL A 108 8.47 -4.31 -10.74
N ALA A 109 7.61 -3.88 -9.82
CA ALA A 109 7.93 -2.85 -8.83
C ALA A 109 9.12 -3.24 -7.95
N ARG A 110 9.10 -4.44 -7.38
CA ARG A 110 10.19 -4.93 -6.54
C ARG A 110 11.50 -5.04 -7.32
N LYS A 111 11.45 -5.50 -8.57
CA LYS A 111 12.63 -5.60 -9.44
C LYS A 111 13.19 -4.21 -9.79
N SER A 112 12.35 -3.24 -10.14
CA SER A 112 12.79 -1.91 -10.57
C SER A 112 13.47 -1.13 -9.45
N VAL A 113 13.04 -1.32 -8.19
CA VAL A 113 13.71 -0.70 -7.03
C VAL A 113 14.89 -1.50 -6.49
N GLY A 114 15.19 -2.67 -7.06
CA GLY A 114 16.27 -3.54 -6.60
C GLY A 114 15.97 -4.27 -5.28
N LEU A 115 14.70 -4.43 -4.90
CA LEU A 115 14.30 -5.25 -3.76
C LEU A 115 14.45 -6.74 -4.10
N LYS A 116 15.37 -7.41 -3.41
CA LYS A 116 15.59 -8.86 -3.51
C LYS A 116 15.01 -9.56 -2.28
N LEU A 117 14.02 -10.42 -2.50
CA LEU A 117 13.41 -11.23 -1.45
C LEU A 117 14.18 -12.54 -1.28
N ASP A 118 14.51 -12.89 -0.03
CA ASP A 118 15.06 -14.18 0.33
C ASP A 118 13.93 -15.16 0.68
N ARG A 119 13.73 -16.16 -0.18
CA ARG A 119 12.71 -17.20 0.00
C ARG A 119 13.09 -18.23 1.06
N LYS A 120 14.34 -18.26 1.52
CA LYS A 120 14.83 -19.16 2.58
C LYS A 120 14.83 -18.48 3.95
N SER A 121 14.50 -17.20 4.01
CA SER A 121 14.42 -16.46 5.26
C SER A 121 13.22 -16.92 6.09
N GLU A 122 13.39 -16.96 7.41
CA GLU A 122 12.29 -17.12 8.38
C GLU A 122 11.35 -15.89 8.39
N LYS A 123 11.79 -14.75 7.85
CA LYS A 123 10.97 -13.53 7.73
C LYS A 123 9.98 -13.66 6.59
N THR A 124 8.74 -13.28 6.85
CA THR A 124 7.70 -13.16 5.83
C THR A 124 8.06 -12.13 4.76
N THR A 125 7.46 -12.22 3.58
CA THR A 125 7.66 -11.23 2.51
C THR A 125 7.37 -9.81 2.97
N LYS A 126 6.30 -9.61 3.75
CA LYS A 126 5.93 -8.29 4.28
C LYS A 126 6.99 -7.72 5.23
N GLU A 127 7.58 -8.56 6.09
CA GLU A 127 8.67 -8.15 6.98
C GLU A 127 9.93 -7.77 6.21
N GLN A 128 10.29 -8.56 5.18
CA GLN A 128 11.45 -8.25 4.33
C GLN A 128 11.26 -6.95 3.53
N VAL A 129 10.04 -6.70 3.01
CA VAL A 129 9.70 -5.43 2.33
C VAL A 129 9.85 -4.26 3.32
N LEU A 130 9.25 -4.37 4.50
CA LEU A 130 9.29 -3.32 5.52
C LEU A 130 10.73 -3.00 5.95
N GLU A 131 11.56 -4.01 6.18
CA GLU A 131 12.97 -3.85 6.53
C GLU A 131 13.75 -3.14 5.41
N TRP A 132 13.53 -3.54 4.15
CA TRP A 132 14.15 -2.88 3.01
C TRP A 132 13.70 -1.42 2.89
N VAL A 133 12.41 -1.13 3.02
CA VAL A 133 11.90 0.26 2.98
C VAL A 133 12.51 1.07 4.13
N SER A 134 12.57 0.51 5.33
CA SER A 134 13.20 1.16 6.50
C SER A 134 14.67 1.52 6.23
N SER A 135 15.41 0.68 5.48
CA SER A 135 16.79 0.99 5.08
C SER A 135 16.89 2.13 4.06
N LYS A 136 15.84 2.39 3.28
CA LYS A 136 15.78 3.48 2.30
C LYS A 136 15.31 4.80 2.88
N VAL A 137 14.51 4.74 3.94
CA VAL A 137 13.95 5.92 4.62
C VAL A 137 14.20 5.85 6.12
N PRO A 138 15.46 5.91 6.58
CA PRO A 138 15.82 5.71 7.98
C PRO A 138 15.22 6.75 8.93
N GLU A 139 14.82 7.92 8.42
CA GLU A 139 14.18 8.99 9.20
C GLU A 139 12.68 8.74 9.44
N HIS A 140 12.07 7.80 8.71
CA HIS A 140 10.64 7.51 8.86
C HIS A 140 10.37 6.70 10.14
N SER A 141 9.48 7.22 10.99
CA SER A 141 9.03 6.55 12.20
C SER A 141 7.75 5.75 11.97
N TRP A 142 7.86 4.42 12.02
CA TRP A 142 6.71 3.52 11.85
C TRP A 142 5.74 3.57 13.02
N SER A 143 4.44 3.55 12.72
CA SER A 143 3.38 3.45 13.75
C SER A 143 3.49 2.12 14.50
N THR A 144 3.38 2.18 15.82
CA THR A 144 3.43 1.00 16.70
C THR A 144 2.15 0.87 17.54
N ARG A 145 1.93 -0.32 18.07
CA ARG A 145 0.85 -0.60 19.02
C ARG A 145 1.35 -1.54 20.13
N VAL A 146 0.78 -1.39 21.32
CA VAL A 146 1.02 -2.32 22.43
C VAL A 146 0.01 -3.45 22.39
N ILE A 147 0.49 -4.70 22.47
CA ILE A 147 -0.38 -5.88 22.54
C ILE A 147 -1.13 -5.89 23.87
N LYS A 148 -2.47 -5.94 23.81
CA LYS A 148 -3.35 -5.82 24.99
C LYS A 148 -3.70 -7.16 25.66
N SER A 149 -3.53 -8.28 24.98
CA SER A 149 -3.94 -9.61 25.44
C SER A 149 -3.03 -10.73 24.91
N GLY A 150 -3.10 -11.91 25.54
CA GLY A 150 -2.34 -13.10 25.16
C GLY A 150 -0.91 -13.15 25.73
N PRO A 151 -0.11 -14.17 25.36
CA PRO A 151 1.22 -14.42 25.92
C PRO A 151 2.23 -13.29 25.72
N ARG A 152 1.99 -12.43 24.70
CA ARG A 152 2.85 -11.29 24.35
C ARG A 152 2.29 -9.95 24.83
N LYS A 153 1.39 -9.94 25.81
CA LYS A 153 0.81 -8.70 26.36
C LYS A 153 1.91 -7.75 26.85
N GLY A 154 1.76 -6.46 26.55
CA GLY A 154 2.73 -5.42 26.91
C GLY A 154 3.85 -5.21 25.90
N VAL A 155 4.02 -6.11 24.91
CA VAL A 155 5.02 -5.95 23.85
C VAL A 155 4.55 -4.90 22.83
N THR A 156 5.44 -3.97 22.49
CA THR A 156 5.25 -3.02 21.39
C THR A 156 5.58 -3.69 20.07
N VAL A 157 4.66 -3.64 19.13
CA VAL A 157 4.82 -4.19 17.77
C VAL A 157 4.45 -3.14 16.73
N ILE A 158 5.01 -3.26 15.53
CA ILE A 158 4.63 -2.42 14.39
C ILE A 158 3.15 -2.65 14.06
N ASN A 159 2.46 -1.57 13.69
CA ASN A 159 1.07 -1.65 13.30
C ASN A 159 0.96 -2.38 11.96
N GLU A 160 -0.01 -3.28 11.83
CA GLU A 160 -0.13 -4.13 10.62
C GLU A 160 -0.30 -3.32 9.33
N GLY A 161 -0.91 -2.13 9.41
CA GLY A 161 -1.05 -1.27 8.24
C GLY A 161 0.27 -0.70 7.72
N CYS A 162 1.34 -0.69 8.53
CA CYS A 162 2.66 -0.26 8.09
C CYS A 162 3.23 -1.17 7.00
N PHE A 163 2.86 -2.45 6.96
CA PHE A 163 3.27 -3.33 5.88
C PHE A 163 2.67 -2.90 4.54
N ASP A 164 1.38 -2.53 4.54
CA ASP A 164 0.69 -2.05 3.35
C ASP A 164 1.24 -0.66 2.93
N SER A 165 1.61 0.20 3.89
CA SER A 165 2.34 1.45 3.60
C SER A 165 3.69 1.21 2.93
N ALA A 166 4.43 0.19 3.37
CA ALA A 166 5.72 -0.17 2.80
C ALA A 166 5.56 -0.71 1.36
N ASP A 167 4.57 -1.56 1.10
CA ASP A 167 4.24 -2.01 -0.25
C ASP A 167 3.86 -0.80 -1.15
N ALA A 168 3.07 0.16 -0.64
CA ALA A 168 2.74 1.39 -1.37
C ALA A 168 3.97 2.27 -1.68
N TYR A 169 4.97 2.33 -0.79
CA TYR A 169 6.25 2.99 -1.07
C TYR A 169 6.97 2.33 -2.25
N VAL A 170 7.04 0.99 -2.27
CA VAL A 170 7.67 0.24 -3.36
C VAL A 170 6.99 0.55 -4.70
N ILE A 171 5.66 0.62 -4.72
CA ILE A 171 4.88 0.98 -5.92
C ILE A 171 5.21 2.40 -6.39
N ALA A 172 5.23 3.39 -5.50
CA ALA A 172 5.56 4.77 -5.85
C ALA A 172 7.00 4.89 -6.37
N SER A 173 7.97 4.33 -5.66
CA SER A 173 9.39 4.37 -6.02
C SER A 173 9.68 3.65 -7.33
N ALA A 174 8.97 2.56 -7.62
CA ALA A 174 9.11 1.84 -8.88
C ALA A 174 8.84 2.72 -10.09
N TYR A 175 7.83 3.59 -10.03
CA TYR A 175 7.52 4.51 -11.12
C TYR A 175 8.69 5.44 -11.43
N VAL A 176 9.33 6.02 -10.41
CA VAL A 176 10.48 6.92 -10.61
C VAL A 176 11.65 6.14 -11.24
N GLN A 177 11.96 4.93 -10.74
CA GLN A 177 13.05 4.11 -11.29
C GLN A 177 12.81 3.65 -12.73
N MET A 178 11.55 3.45 -13.13
CA MET A 178 11.20 3.03 -14.49
C MET A 178 11.20 4.18 -15.50
N ASN A 179 11.25 5.43 -15.05
CA ASN A 179 11.18 6.63 -15.88
C ASN A 179 12.42 7.54 -15.74
N MET A 180 13.49 7.04 -15.09
CA MET A 180 14.83 7.62 -15.15
C MET A 180 15.62 6.98 -16.30
#